data_AF-A0A8H3D5E8-F1
#
_entry.id   AF-A0A8H3D5E8-F1
#
_cell.length_a   1.000
_cell.length_b   1.000
_cell.length_c   1.000
_cell.angle_alpha   90.00
_cell.angle_beta   90.00
_cell.angle_gamma   90.00
#
_symmetry.space_group_name_H-M   'P 1'
#
loop_
_entity.id
_entity.type
_entity.pdbx_description
1 polymer ?
#
loop_
_entity_poly.entity_id
_entity_poly.type
_entity_poly.pdbx_seq_one_letter_code
_entity_poly.pdbx_strand_id
1 'polypeptide(L)'
;MCPNVKLSWLYQHYSGESVEAIRKMVIARFQISYPLSSKTLASGSQSPEPAPKPQNPWIQGRFLTQNSGPSDPSVTSASLNSIETYLAPNVESVAGYGGPVQYWSGKLDRSPRLARMALDYLTAPATSVDAERAFSAGRLTINHLQHNMSSETFGAKMAVGSWYGTPLLPDLSDVAAIVRENM
;
A
#
# COMPACT_ATOMS: atom_id res chain seq x y z
N MET A 1 17.10 2.23 10.34
CA MET A 1 18.18 1.52 9.60
C MET A 1 18.29 2.11 8.20
N CYS A 2 19.50 2.43 7.75
CA CYS A 2 19.73 3.03 6.43
C CYS A 2 19.53 2.00 5.30
N PRO A 3 18.72 2.29 4.26
CA PRO A 3 18.46 1.38 3.14
C PRO A 3 19.72 0.90 2.42
N ASN A 4 20.70 1.79 2.22
CA ASN A 4 21.97 1.47 1.54
C ASN A 4 22.76 0.37 2.27
N VAL A 5 22.77 0.39 3.61
CA VAL A 5 23.47 -0.63 4.41
C VAL A 5 22.83 -2.00 4.22
N LYS A 6 21.50 -2.07 4.12
CA LYS A 6 20.79 -3.33 3.86
C LYS A 6 21.05 -3.87 2.46
N LEU A 7 21.07 -2.99 1.45
CA LEU A 7 21.38 -3.40 0.08
C LEU A 7 22.82 -3.88 -0.05
N SER A 8 23.79 -3.16 0.53
CA SER A 8 25.18 -3.61 0.58
C SER A 8 25.32 -4.97 1.27
N TRP A 9 24.62 -5.17 2.39
CA TRP A 9 24.61 -6.45 3.08
C TRP A 9 24.04 -7.57 2.19
N LEU A 10 22.91 -7.33 1.50
CA LEU A 10 22.31 -8.28 0.57
C LEU A 10 23.30 -8.71 -0.52
N TYR A 11 23.96 -7.76 -1.18
CA TYR A 11 24.92 -8.06 -2.24
C TYR A 11 26.19 -8.76 -1.74
N GLN A 12 26.57 -8.56 -0.48
CA GLN A 12 27.72 -9.22 0.14
C GLN A 12 27.43 -10.67 0.56
N HIS A 13 26.19 -10.98 0.93
CA HIS A 13 25.82 -12.26 1.54
C HIS A 13 25.06 -13.22 0.62
N TYR A 14 24.61 -12.76 -0.55
CA TYR A 14 23.90 -13.58 -1.53
C TYR A 14 24.68 -13.69 -2.84
N SER A 15 24.60 -14.86 -3.49
CA SER A 15 25.18 -15.04 -4.84
C SER A 15 24.49 -14.16 -5.87
N GLY A 16 25.21 -13.77 -6.93
CA GLY A 16 24.64 -12.99 -8.03
C GLY A 16 23.40 -13.66 -8.64
N GLU A 17 23.40 -14.98 -8.76
CA GLU A 17 22.24 -15.77 -9.22
C GLU A 17 21.03 -15.62 -8.30
N SER A 18 21.25 -15.66 -6.97
CA SER A 18 20.17 -15.51 -5.98
C SER A 18 19.58 -14.10 -6.02
N VAL A 19 20.44 -13.09 -6.12
CA VAL A 19 20.02 -11.69 -6.24
C VAL A 19 19.19 -11.48 -7.51
N GLU A 20 19.59 -12.06 -8.63
CA GLU A 20 18.85 -11.97 -9.88
C GLU A 20 17.52 -12.75 -9.83
N ALA A 21 17.49 -13.89 -9.14
CA ALA A 21 16.24 -14.62 -8.88
C ALA A 21 15.26 -13.78 -8.04
N ILE A 22 15.74 -13.10 -6.99
CA ILE A 22 14.94 -12.17 -6.17
C ILE A 22 14.43 -11.02 -7.03
N ARG A 23 15.30 -10.43 -7.88
CA ARG A 23 14.91 -9.35 -8.81
C ARG A 23 13.76 -9.79 -9.72
N LYS A 24 13.87 -10.97 -10.34
CA LYS A 24 12.81 -11.54 -11.20
C LYS A 24 11.52 -11.78 -10.42
N MET A 25 11.62 -12.25 -9.18
CA MET A 25 10.45 -12.44 -8.31
C MET A 25 9.74 -11.12 -8.00
N VAL A 26 10.49 -10.05 -7.71
CA VAL A 26 9.92 -8.70 -7.49
C VAL A 26 9.21 -8.19 -8.73
N ILE A 27 9.83 -8.32 -9.91
CA ILE A 27 9.23 -7.90 -11.19
C ILE A 27 7.94 -8.68 -11.46
N ALA A 28 7.98 -10.01 -11.34
CA ALA A 28 6.80 -10.85 -11.54
C ALA A 28 5.67 -10.50 -10.56
N ARG A 29 6.02 -10.25 -9.29
CA ARG A 29 5.05 -9.85 -8.27
C ARG A 29 4.40 -8.50 -8.60
N PHE A 30 5.18 -7.52 -9.07
CA PHE A 30 4.64 -6.24 -9.52
C PHE A 30 3.66 -6.40 -10.69
N GLN A 31 4.01 -7.21 -11.69
CA GLN A 31 3.15 -7.46 -12.85
C GLN A 31 1.80 -8.08 -12.45
N ILE A 32 1.80 -9.00 -11.47
CA ILE A 32 0.59 -9.67 -10.96
C ILE A 32 -0.25 -8.70 -10.11
N SER A 33 0.36 -8.00 -9.16
CA SER A 33 -0.37 -7.17 -8.18
C SER A 33 -0.81 -5.82 -8.76
N TYR A 34 -0.09 -5.31 -9.76
CA TYR A 34 -0.33 -4.00 -10.36
C TYR A 34 -0.43 -4.12 -11.88
N PRO A 35 -1.45 -4.81 -12.44
CA PRO A 35 -1.58 -5.00 -13.88
C PRO A 35 -1.74 -3.66 -14.62
N LEU A 36 -1.37 -3.61 -15.91
CA LEU A 36 -1.76 -2.48 -16.76
C LEU A 36 -3.29 -2.44 -16.82
N SER A 37 -3.88 -1.33 -16.41
CA SER A 37 -5.31 -1.13 -16.60
C SER A 37 -5.55 -0.97 -18.11
N SER A 38 -6.22 -1.93 -18.74
CA SER A 38 -6.68 -1.86 -20.14
C SER A 38 -7.79 -0.82 -20.34
N LYS A 39 -8.22 -0.12 -19.27
CA LYS A 39 -9.35 0.79 -19.23
C LYS A 39 -9.04 2.22 -19.72
N THR A 40 -8.33 2.36 -20.84
CA THR A 40 -8.25 3.65 -21.57
C THR A 40 -8.94 3.60 -22.95
N LEU A 41 -9.59 2.48 -23.32
CA LEU A 41 -10.48 2.40 -24.49
C LEU A 41 -11.80 1.70 -24.10
N ALA A 42 -12.65 2.38 -23.35
CA ALA A 42 -14.11 2.21 -23.37
C ALA A 42 -14.73 3.13 -22.30
N SER A 43 -15.18 4.31 -22.71
CA SER A 43 -16.25 5.00 -22.02
C SER A 43 -17.53 4.20 -22.22
N GLY A 44 -18.14 3.73 -21.13
CA GLY A 44 -19.35 2.91 -21.17
C GLY A 44 -19.75 2.45 -19.78
N SER A 45 -20.77 3.09 -19.24
CA SER A 45 -21.40 2.85 -17.93
C SER A 45 -21.79 1.39 -17.71
N GLN A 46 -21.49 0.82 -16.54
CA GLN A 46 -22.39 -0.05 -15.77
C GLN A 46 -21.81 -0.41 -14.38
N SER A 47 -22.72 -0.44 -13.41
CA SER A 47 -22.55 -0.73 -11.97
C SER A 47 -22.03 -2.15 -11.70
N PRO A 48 -21.17 -2.40 -10.69
CA PRO A 48 -20.82 -3.76 -10.31
C PRO A 48 -21.56 -4.26 -9.06
N GLU A 49 -22.20 -5.41 -9.24
CA GLU A 49 -22.63 -6.41 -8.25
C GLU A 49 -21.46 -6.88 -7.35
N PRO A 50 -21.69 -7.28 -6.07
CA PRO A 50 -20.60 -7.49 -5.13
C PRO A 50 -19.81 -8.77 -5.42
N ALA A 51 -18.58 -8.60 -5.92
CA ALA A 51 -17.62 -9.68 -6.09
C ALA A 51 -17.21 -10.30 -4.73
N PRO A 52 -16.94 -11.62 -4.68
CA PRO A 52 -16.54 -12.31 -3.45
C PRO A 52 -15.20 -11.76 -2.91
N LYS A 53 -15.11 -11.65 -1.58
CA LYS A 53 -13.99 -11.05 -0.84
C LYS A 53 -12.66 -11.69 -1.28
N PRO A 54 -11.68 -10.92 -1.78
CA PRO A 54 -10.39 -11.48 -2.14
C PRO A 54 -9.67 -11.95 -0.86
N GLN A 55 -9.35 -13.24 -0.81
CA GLN A 55 -8.45 -13.79 0.21
C GLN A 55 -7.05 -13.18 0.06
N ASN A 56 -6.38 -12.98 1.19
CA ASN A 56 -5.10 -12.29 1.31
C ASN A 56 -4.08 -12.77 0.25
N PRO A 57 -3.70 -11.91 -0.72
CA PRO A 57 -2.79 -12.27 -1.81
C PRO A 57 -1.37 -12.62 -1.35
N TRP A 58 -1.07 -12.45 -0.07
CA TRP A 58 0.24 -12.63 0.56
C TRP A 58 0.59 -14.10 0.86
N ILE A 59 -0.35 -15.03 0.74
CA ILE A 59 -0.15 -16.44 1.13
C ILE A 59 0.14 -17.36 -0.08
N GLN A 60 -0.13 -16.93 -1.32
CA GLN A 60 -0.05 -17.84 -2.46
C GLN A 60 1.29 -17.75 -3.20
N GLY A 61 2.27 -18.51 -2.71
CA GLY A 61 3.49 -18.83 -3.44
C GLY A 61 3.15 -19.54 -4.74
N ARG A 62 3.38 -18.90 -5.88
CA ARG A 62 3.28 -19.52 -7.20
C ARG A 62 4.65 -19.45 -7.88
N PHE A 63 5.12 -20.62 -8.28
CA PHE A 63 6.36 -20.83 -9.04
C PHE A 63 6.37 -20.02 -10.34
N LEU A 64 7.51 -19.38 -10.62
CA LEU A 64 7.76 -18.58 -11.81
C LEU A 64 8.01 -19.48 -13.03
N THR A 65 7.15 -19.41 -14.05
CA THR A 65 7.52 -19.83 -15.41
C THR A 65 8.09 -18.64 -16.15
N GLN A 66 9.36 -18.76 -16.56
CA GLN A 66 10.09 -17.76 -17.33
C GLN A 66 9.55 -17.68 -18.77
N ASN A 67 9.22 -16.48 -19.25
CA ASN A 67 9.19 -16.18 -20.67
C ASN A 67 10.10 -14.99 -20.95
N SER A 68 11.09 -15.20 -21.82
CA SER A 68 12.01 -14.22 -22.37
C SER A 68 11.52 -13.72 -23.74
N GLY A 69 11.68 -12.43 -24.03
CA GLY A 69 11.52 -11.85 -25.37
C GLY A 69 12.00 -10.38 -25.42
N PRO A 70 12.48 -9.88 -26.58
CA PRO A 70 13.64 -8.98 -26.66
C PRO A 70 13.31 -7.48 -26.72
N SER A 71 14.37 -6.69 -26.47
CA SER A 71 14.48 -5.24 -26.37
C SER A 71 14.50 -4.46 -27.70
N ASP A 72 13.87 -3.27 -27.73
CA ASP A 72 14.39 -2.07 -28.43
C ASP A 72 13.72 -0.76 -27.92
N PRO A 73 14.37 0.43 -28.05
CA PRO A 73 14.08 1.60 -27.24
C PRO A 73 13.13 2.59 -27.92
N SER A 74 11.95 2.78 -27.32
CA SER A 74 11.14 3.97 -27.49
C SER A 74 10.74 4.45 -26.10
N VAL A 75 11.25 5.61 -25.68
CA VAL A 75 10.89 6.26 -24.40
C VAL A 75 9.44 6.76 -24.52
N THR A 76 8.52 5.80 -24.41
CA THR A 76 7.07 5.99 -24.34
C THR A 76 6.69 6.02 -22.86
N SER A 77 5.57 6.63 -22.49
CA SER A 77 4.99 6.62 -21.12
C SER A 77 4.94 5.25 -20.42
N ALA A 78 5.06 4.15 -21.18
CA ALA A 78 5.30 2.80 -20.70
C ALA A 78 6.62 2.62 -19.91
N SER A 79 7.69 3.36 -20.23
CA SER A 79 8.98 3.25 -19.55
C SER A 79 8.94 3.87 -18.14
N LEU A 80 8.19 4.95 -17.93
CA LEU A 80 8.05 5.58 -16.60
C LEU A 80 7.21 4.73 -15.62
N ASN A 81 6.35 3.84 -16.14
CA ASN A 81 5.55 2.89 -15.36
C ASN A 81 6.21 1.50 -15.23
N SER A 82 7.41 1.33 -15.77
CA SER A 82 8.16 0.07 -15.71
C SER A 82 8.93 -0.02 -14.40
N ILE A 83 8.72 -1.11 -13.67
CA ILE A 83 9.49 -1.42 -12.45
C ILE A 83 10.97 -1.65 -12.77
N GLU A 84 11.27 -2.15 -13.97
CA GLU A 84 12.62 -2.38 -14.46
C GLU A 84 13.39 -1.06 -14.60
N THR A 85 12.71 -0.01 -15.08
CA THR A 85 13.29 1.34 -15.17
C THR A 85 13.53 1.93 -13.79
N TYR A 86 12.63 1.71 -12.83
CA TYR A 86 12.82 2.14 -11.44
C TYR A 86 13.99 1.43 -10.74
N LEU A 87 14.19 0.13 -11.04
CA LEU A 87 15.29 -0.66 -10.50
C LEU A 87 16.64 -0.39 -11.19
N ALA A 88 16.68 0.49 -12.18
CA ALA A 88 17.94 0.97 -12.76
C ALA A 88 18.73 1.79 -11.72
N PRO A 89 20.07 1.89 -11.85
CA PRO A 89 20.93 2.49 -10.82
C PRO A 89 20.78 4.02 -10.62
N ASN A 90 19.74 4.64 -11.16
CA ASN A 90 19.50 6.08 -11.00
C ASN A 90 18.78 6.35 -9.67
N VAL A 91 19.45 7.05 -8.74
CA VAL A 91 18.90 7.41 -7.44
C VAL A 91 18.46 8.88 -7.45
N GLU A 92 17.15 9.11 -7.44
CA GLU A 92 16.58 10.44 -7.24
C GLU A 92 16.47 10.76 -5.74
N SER A 93 16.87 11.98 -5.34
CA SER A 93 16.68 12.43 -3.96
C SER A 93 15.23 12.88 -3.72
N VAL A 94 14.59 12.30 -2.69
CA VAL A 94 13.20 12.63 -2.31
C VAL A 94 13.09 13.78 -1.30
N ALA A 95 14.22 14.31 -0.81
CA ALA A 95 14.23 15.33 0.25
C ALA A 95 13.56 16.64 -0.20
N GLY A 96 13.75 17.04 -1.46
CA GLY A 96 13.14 18.24 -2.03
C GLY A 96 11.62 18.17 -2.21
N TYR A 97 11.03 16.98 -2.05
CA TYR A 97 9.60 16.73 -2.26
C TYR A 97 8.82 16.57 -0.96
N GLY A 98 9.45 16.86 0.20
CA GLY A 98 8.85 16.66 1.52
C GLY A 98 8.69 15.19 1.92
N GLY A 99 9.51 14.31 1.33
CA GLY A 99 9.65 12.91 1.70
C GLY A 99 9.09 11.93 0.67
N PRO A 100 9.28 10.62 0.91
CA PRO A 100 8.99 9.57 -0.08
C PRO A 100 7.48 9.46 -0.38
N VAL A 101 6.61 9.61 0.62
CA VAL A 101 5.15 9.55 0.41
C VAL A 101 4.69 10.69 -0.50
N GLN A 102 5.11 11.93 -0.22
CA GLN A 102 4.73 13.09 -1.02
C GLN A 102 5.28 13.02 -2.45
N TYR A 103 6.52 12.57 -2.61
CA TYR A 103 7.13 12.31 -3.91
C TYR A 103 6.32 11.32 -4.75
N TRP A 104 5.93 10.17 -4.18
CA TRP A 104 5.17 9.16 -4.92
C TRP A 104 3.71 9.56 -5.16
N SER A 105 3.08 10.29 -4.24
CA SER A 105 1.76 10.89 -4.46
C SER A 105 1.76 11.82 -5.68
N GLY A 106 2.78 12.68 -5.83
CA GLY A 106 2.93 13.54 -7.01
C GLY A 106 3.23 12.81 -8.32
N LYS A 107 3.65 11.54 -8.24
CA LYS A 107 3.92 10.67 -9.41
C LYS A 107 2.73 9.80 -9.80
N LEU A 108 1.59 9.88 -9.11
CA LEU A 108 0.38 9.11 -9.46
C LEU A 108 -0.12 9.39 -10.87
N ASP A 109 -0.05 10.64 -11.35
CA ASP A 109 -0.55 10.98 -12.69
C ASP A 109 0.34 10.44 -13.81
N ARG A 110 1.66 10.47 -13.61
CA ARG A 110 2.64 10.11 -14.64
C ARG A 110 2.97 8.63 -14.62
N SER A 111 3.04 8.04 -13.43
CA SER A 111 3.41 6.65 -13.21
C SER A 111 2.45 5.95 -12.23
N PRO A 112 1.14 5.86 -12.55
CA PRO A 112 0.10 5.41 -11.61
C PRO A 112 0.36 4.02 -11.03
N ARG A 113 0.89 3.09 -11.82
CA ARG A 113 1.13 1.70 -11.36
C ARG A 113 2.27 1.64 -10.35
N LEU A 114 3.38 2.27 -10.70
CA LEU A 114 4.58 2.27 -9.89
C LEU A 114 4.38 3.10 -8.62
N ALA A 115 3.74 4.26 -8.74
CA ALA A 115 3.39 5.12 -7.61
C ALA A 115 2.44 4.41 -6.63
N ARG A 116 1.43 3.69 -7.13
CA ARG A 116 0.56 2.89 -6.26
C ARG A 116 1.32 1.83 -5.48
N MET A 117 2.19 1.05 -6.15
CA MET A 117 3.05 0.10 -5.46
C MET A 117 3.88 0.78 -4.37
N ALA A 118 4.57 1.87 -4.72
CA ALA A 118 5.41 2.58 -3.76
C ALA A 118 4.61 3.08 -2.54
N LEU A 119 3.42 3.65 -2.77
CA LEU A 119 2.55 4.13 -1.69
C LEU A 119 2.04 2.98 -0.81
N ASP A 120 1.66 1.83 -1.39
CA ASP A 120 1.24 0.66 -0.61
C ASP A 120 2.34 0.20 0.36
N TYR A 121 3.60 0.16 -0.09
CA TYR A 121 4.74 -0.21 0.77
C TYR A 121 5.12 0.88 1.77
N LEU A 122 5.05 2.15 1.39
CA LEU A 122 5.45 3.27 2.25
C LEU A 122 4.43 3.60 3.34
N THR A 123 3.16 3.29 3.11
CA THR A 123 2.08 3.52 4.08
C THR A 123 1.81 2.31 4.96
N ALA A 124 2.38 1.15 4.62
CA ALA A 124 2.36 -0.02 5.50
C ALA A 124 3.11 0.29 6.81
N PRO A 125 2.48 0.06 7.98
CA PRO A 125 3.15 0.23 9.26
C PRO A 125 4.39 -0.66 9.35
N ALA A 126 5.51 -0.08 9.80
CA ALA A 126 6.76 -0.83 9.94
C ALA A 126 6.73 -1.85 11.10
N THR A 127 5.79 -1.71 12.04
CA THR A 127 5.66 -2.55 13.23
C THR A 127 4.19 -2.72 13.61
N SER A 128 3.89 -3.75 14.41
CA SER A 128 2.57 -3.96 15.03
C SER A 128 2.29 -3.04 16.22
N VAL A 129 3.24 -2.16 16.60
CA VAL A 129 3.14 -1.33 17.82
C VAL A 129 1.89 -0.44 17.82
N ASP A 130 1.53 0.13 16.67
CA ASP A 130 0.33 0.97 16.57
C ASP A 130 -0.96 0.16 16.80
N ALA A 131 -1.03 -1.05 16.25
CA ALA A 131 -2.13 -1.97 16.50
C ALA A 131 -2.16 -2.43 17.97
N GLU A 132 -1.02 -2.77 18.55
CA GLU A 132 -0.90 -3.18 19.96
C GLU A 132 -1.29 -2.05 20.91
N ARG A 133 -0.92 -0.80 20.61
CA ARG A 133 -1.33 0.39 21.34
C ARG A 133 -2.84 0.58 21.25
N ALA A 134 -3.44 0.41 20.07
CA ALA A 134 -4.89 0.48 19.89
C ALA A 134 -5.61 -0.60 20.71
N PHE A 135 -5.14 -1.85 20.70
CA PHE A 135 -5.72 -2.93 21.53
C PHE A 135 -5.55 -2.69 23.03
N SER A 136 -4.38 -2.19 23.45
CA SER A 136 -4.10 -1.88 24.85
C SER A 136 -5.00 -0.76 25.37
N ALA A 137 -5.21 0.29 24.58
CA ALA A 137 -6.16 1.36 24.88
C ALA A 137 -7.61 0.86 24.85
N GLY A 138 -7.97 0.04 23.85
CA GLY A 138 -9.29 -0.58 23.73
C GLY A 138 -9.64 -1.45 24.93
N ARG A 139 -8.68 -2.14 25.54
CA ARG A 139 -8.91 -2.89 26.79
C ARG A 139 -9.43 -2.01 27.92
N LEU A 140 -9.00 -0.74 28.03
CA LEU A 140 -9.52 0.19 29.03
C LEU A 140 -10.97 0.61 28.75
N THR A 141 -11.40 0.54 27.49
CA THR A 141 -12.80 0.80 27.13
C THR A 141 -13.72 -0.37 27.45
N ILE A 142 -13.19 -1.58 27.61
CA ILE A 142 -13.93 -2.75 28.10
C ILE A 142 -13.77 -2.80 29.62
N ASN A 143 -14.42 -1.88 30.33
CA ASN A 143 -14.42 -1.93 31.78
C ASN A 143 -15.32 -3.08 32.29
N HIS A 144 -15.13 -3.53 33.53
CA HIS A 144 -16.26 -4.05 34.33
C HIS A 144 -17.36 -2.96 34.31
N LEU A 145 -18.63 -3.12 34.65
CA LEU A 145 -19.72 -2.16 34.32
C LEU A 145 -20.12 -2.09 32.84
N GLN A 146 -19.23 -2.23 31.85
CA GLN A 146 -19.62 -2.27 30.42
C GLN A 146 -19.95 -3.70 29.95
N HIS A 147 -20.80 -4.40 30.69
CA HIS A 147 -21.08 -5.84 30.52
C HIS A 147 -21.98 -6.20 29.33
N ASN A 148 -22.31 -5.25 28.44
CA ASN A 148 -23.27 -5.50 27.36
C ASN A 148 -22.96 -4.70 26.09
N MET A 149 -21.68 -4.37 25.85
CA MET A 149 -21.27 -3.72 24.61
C MET A 149 -21.13 -4.76 23.49
N SER A 150 -21.84 -4.56 22.37
CA SER A 150 -21.66 -5.40 21.19
C SER A 150 -20.29 -5.18 20.55
N SER A 151 -19.81 -6.15 19.78
CA SER A 151 -18.58 -6.04 19.00
C SER A 151 -18.62 -4.88 18.00
N GLU A 152 -19.80 -4.60 17.43
CA GLU A 152 -20.04 -3.47 16.52
C GLU A 152 -19.82 -2.13 17.23
N THR A 153 -20.44 -1.94 18.39
CA THR A 153 -20.29 -0.70 19.18
C THR A 153 -18.85 -0.53 19.66
N PHE A 154 -18.18 -1.61 20.05
CA PHE A 154 -16.76 -1.58 20.40
C PHE A 154 -15.90 -1.16 19.21
N GLY A 155 -16.10 -1.76 18.03
CA GLY A 155 -15.39 -1.41 16.81
C GLY A 155 -15.60 0.05 16.40
N ALA A 156 -16.84 0.54 16.43
CA ALA A 156 -17.17 1.93 16.14
C ALA A 156 -16.48 2.90 17.11
N LYS A 157 -16.50 2.58 18.41
CA LYS A 157 -15.84 3.39 19.45
C LYS A 157 -14.32 3.46 19.24
N MET A 158 -13.69 2.34 18.90
CA MET A 158 -12.26 2.29 18.58
C MET A 158 -11.92 3.08 17.32
N ALA A 159 -12.75 2.99 16.28
CA ALA A 159 -12.55 3.75 15.04
C ALA A 159 -12.65 5.26 15.26
N VAL A 160 -13.72 5.73 15.92
CA VAL A 160 -13.91 7.15 16.26
C VAL A 160 -12.75 7.65 17.12
N GLY A 161 -12.33 6.89 18.13
CA GLY A 161 -11.18 7.25 18.97
C GLY A 161 -9.86 7.31 18.19
N SER A 162 -9.67 6.44 17.19
CA SER A 162 -8.49 6.44 16.32
C SER A 162 -8.48 7.59 15.31
N TRP A 163 -9.64 8.08 14.88
CA TRP A 163 -9.76 9.14 13.89
C TRP A 163 -9.79 10.52 14.51
N TYR A 164 -10.21 10.65 15.77
CA TYR A 164 -10.30 11.94 16.44
C TYR A 164 -8.96 12.69 16.45
N GLY A 165 -8.97 13.95 16.00
CA GLY A 165 -7.78 14.80 15.88
C GLY A 165 -6.90 14.47 14.67
N THR A 166 -7.34 13.56 13.80
CA THR A 166 -6.70 13.29 12.49
C THR A 166 -7.45 14.03 11.38
N PRO A 167 -6.88 14.16 10.17
CA PRO A 167 -7.62 14.70 9.02
C PRO A 167 -8.92 13.96 8.66
N LEU A 168 -9.12 12.73 9.16
CA LEU A 168 -10.37 11.96 8.97
C LEU A 168 -11.50 12.41 9.90
N LEU A 169 -11.17 12.87 11.11
CA LEU A 169 -12.13 13.40 12.07
C LEU A 169 -11.45 14.51 12.90
N PRO A 170 -11.37 15.74 12.35
CA PRO A 170 -10.68 16.85 13.02
C PRO A 170 -11.37 17.26 14.32
N ASP A 171 -12.70 17.21 14.34
CA ASP A 171 -13.53 17.56 15.50
C ASP A 171 -14.79 16.67 15.59
N LEU A 172 -15.38 16.60 16.79
CA LEU A 172 -16.58 15.81 17.06
C LEU A 172 -17.88 16.47 16.57
N SER A 173 -17.83 17.75 16.18
CA SER A 173 -19.01 18.48 15.69
C SER A 173 -19.68 17.80 14.50
N ASP A 174 -18.90 17.24 13.57
CA ASP A 174 -19.40 16.53 12.38
C ASP A 174 -20.18 15.26 12.79
N VAL A 175 -19.64 14.50 13.75
CA VAL A 175 -20.32 13.30 14.28
C VAL A 175 -21.58 13.69 15.04
N ALA A 176 -21.53 14.76 15.83
CA ALA A 176 -22.70 15.26 16.55
C ALA A 176 -23.82 15.71 15.61
N ALA A 177 -23.50 16.25 14.42
CA ALA A 177 -24.48 16.59 13.41
C ALA A 177 -25.14 15.34 12.80
N ILE A 178 -24.35 14.33 12.44
CA ILE A 178 -24.86 13.06 11.90
C ILE A 178 -25.80 12.37 12.89
N VAL A 179 -25.45 12.34 14.18
CA VAL A 179 -26.33 11.73 15.20
C VAL A 179 -27.65 12.50 15.33
N ARG A 180 -27.61 13.84 15.27
CA ARG A 180 -28.81 14.68 15.33
C ARG A 180 -29.74 14.50 14.12
N GLU A 181 -29.20 14.21 12.94
CA GLU A 181 -30.00 13.96 11.73
C GLU A 181 -30.66 12.57 11.71
N ASN A 182 -30.12 11.61 12.46
CA ASN A 182 -30.57 10.22 12.48
C ASN A 182 -31.32 9.83 13.76
N MET A 183 -31.59 10.80 14.65
CA MET A 183 -32.45 10.67 15.84
C MET A 183 -33.82 11.28 15.56
#